data_AF-A0A2V8K831-F1
#
_entry.id   AF-A0A2V8K831-F1
#
_cell.length_a   1.000
_cell.length_b   1.000
_cell.length_c   1.000
_cell.angle_alpha   90.00
_cell.angle_beta   90.00
_cell.angle_gamma   90.00
#
_symmetry.space_group_name_H-M   'P 1'
#
loop_
_entity.id
_entity.type
_entity.pdbx_description
1 polymer ?
#
loop_
_entity_poly.entity_id
_entity_poly.type
_entity_poly.pdbx_seq_one_letter_code
_entity_poly.pdbx_strand_id
1 'polypeptide(L)'
;MTGMWQQFSKEISEVVDQAGKSIVAVDGRAGHTSSGIVWRRDSVLTAAHAIRQEINIGVIFAAGRSVAARLIGRDRGTDIALLKLDQDIEMRPVQFGSTQSLAVGEFTVAVARTRRGNIVASARIISGLMGEWQMARTRIDQFIRPDL
;
A
#
# COMPACT_ATOMS: atom_id res chain seq x y z
N MET A 1 29.51 -17.02 -9.14
CA MET A 1 28.91 -16.30 -7.99
C MET A 1 28.32 -14.94 -8.35
N THR A 2 28.86 -14.23 -9.35
CA THR A 2 28.40 -12.90 -9.79
C THR A 2 26.97 -12.85 -10.36
N GLY A 3 26.44 -13.95 -10.90
CA GLY A 3 25.11 -14.00 -11.53
C GLY A 3 23.92 -14.15 -10.57
N MET A 4 24.12 -14.75 -9.39
CA MET A 4 23.01 -15.02 -8.45
C MET A 4 22.42 -13.71 -7.88
N TRP A 5 23.29 -12.80 -7.45
CA TRP A 5 22.87 -11.50 -6.93
C TRP A 5 22.25 -10.60 -8.00
N GLN A 6 22.71 -10.71 -9.24
CA GLN A 6 22.13 -9.96 -10.35
C GLN A 6 20.73 -10.47 -10.69
N GLN A 7 20.53 -11.80 -10.69
CA GLN A 7 19.22 -12.40 -10.90
C GLN A 7 18.25 -12.01 -9.78
N PHE A 8 18.67 -12.12 -8.52
CA PHE A 8 17.86 -11.70 -7.37
C PHE A 8 17.46 -10.21 -7.43
N SER A 9 18.41 -9.34 -7.77
CA SER A 9 18.15 -7.90 -7.95
C SER A 9 17.12 -7.63 -9.05
N LYS A 10 17.20 -8.39 -10.15
CA LYS A 10 16.23 -8.32 -11.25
C LYS A 10 14.84 -8.77 -10.81
N GLU A 11 14.74 -9.88 -10.09
CA GLU A 11 13.48 -10.40 -9.55
C GLU A 11 12.80 -9.40 -8.61
N ILE A 12 13.56 -8.77 -7.70
CA ILE A 12 13.03 -7.69 -6.85
C ILE A 12 12.49 -6.54 -7.70
N SER A 13 13.25 -6.12 -8.72
CA SER A 13 12.84 -5.01 -9.59
C SER A 13 11.55 -5.34 -10.35
N GLU A 14 11.40 -6.58 -10.81
CA GLU A 14 10.18 -7.06 -11.46
C GLU A 14 8.98 -7.10 -10.50
N VAL A 15 9.19 -7.57 -9.27
CA VAL A 15 8.15 -7.55 -8.21
C VAL A 15 7.70 -6.11 -7.91
N VAL A 16 8.65 -5.17 -7.80
CA VAL A 16 8.35 -3.75 -7.59
C VAL A 16 7.56 -3.15 -8.75
N ASP A 17 7.93 -3.46 -10.00
CA ASP A 17 7.20 -2.99 -11.18
C ASP A 17 5.76 -3.54 -11.21
N GLN A 18 5.57 -4.83 -10.92
CA GLN A 18 4.25 -5.43 -10.87
C GLN A 18 3.40 -4.87 -9.73
N ALA A 19 3.96 -4.75 -8.53
CA ALA A 19 3.27 -4.15 -7.39
C ALA A 19 2.87 -2.70 -7.67
N GLY A 20 3.78 -1.92 -8.26
CA GLY A 20 3.58 -0.51 -8.59
C GLY A 20 2.36 -0.23 -9.49
N LYS A 21 1.90 -1.21 -10.28
CA LYS A 21 0.67 -1.13 -11.10
C LYS A 21 -0.62 -1.12 -10.30
N SER A 22 -0.54 -1.33 -8.99
CA SER A 22 -1.64 -1.30 -8.03
C SER A 22 -1.44 -0.25 -6.93
N ILE A 23 -0.30 0.46 -6.90
CA ILE A 23 0.01 1.47 -5.87
C ILE A 23 -0.27 2.87 -6.41
N VAL A 24 -0.96 3.68 -5.63
CA VAL A 24 -1.27 5.09 -5.90
C VAL A 24 -0.72 6.01 -4.82
N ALA A 25 -0.57 7.29 -5.12
CA ALA A 25 -0.32 8.32 -4.13
C ALA A 25 -1.66 8.92 -3.69
N VAL A 26 -1.82 9.21 -2.40
CA VAL A 26 -3.04 9.80 -1.84
C VAL A 26 -2.71 11.17 -1.25
N ASP A 27 -3.33 12.20 -1.80
CA ASP A 27 -3.26 13.59 -1.36
C ASP A 27 -4.49 13.91 -0.48
N GLY A 28 -4.44 13.49 0.79
CA GLY A 28 -5.53 13.67 1.77
C GLY A 28 -5.24 14.69 2.88
N ARG A 29 -4.09 15.38 2.79
CA ARG A 29 -3.62 16.37 3.77
C ARG A 29 -2.76 17.42 3.07
N ALA A 30 -3.02 18.69 3.35
CA ALA A 30 -2.18 19.80 2.89
C ALA A 30 -0.69 19.54 3.20
N GLY A 31 0.12 19.47 2.13
CA GLY A 31 1.58 19.32 2.18
C GLY A 31 2.09 17.91 2.47
N HIS A 32 1.24 16.88 2.58
CA HIS A 32 1.70 15.50 2.83
C HIS A 32 0.95 14.50 1.95
N THR A 33 1.70 13.73 1.18
CA THR A 33 1.17 12.64 0.37
C THR A 33 1.51 11.31 1.02
N SER A 34 0.54 10.41 1.07
CA SER A 34 0.73 9.02 1.48
C SER A 34 0.59 8.10 0.27
N SER A 35 0.64 6.79 0.48
CA SER A 35 0.32 5.80 -0.55
C SER A 35 -0.97 5.04 -0.23
N GLY A 36 -1.55 4.47 -1.27
CA GLY A 36 -2.70 3.58 -1.18
C GLY A 36 -2.59 2.47 -2.21
N ILE A 37 -3.48 1.48 -2.08
CA ILE A 37 -3.59 0.34 -2.98
C ILE A 37 -4.94 0.41 -3.70
N VAL A 38 -4.94 0.11 -4.99
CA VAL A 38 -6.16 -0.06 -5.79
C VAL A 38 -6.84 -1.34 -5.33
N TRP A 39 -7.98 -1.22 -4.65
CA TRP A 39 -8.78 -2.36 -4.21
C TRP A 39 -9.78 -2.79 -5.29
N ARG A 40 -10.35 -1.81 -5.99
CA ARG A 40 -11.16 -1.98 -7.20
C ARG A 40 -10.86 -0.82 -8.15
N ARG A 41 -11.31 -0.90 -9.40
CA ARG A 41 -11.07 0.16 -10.40
C ARG A 41 -11.58 1.53 -9.99
N ASP A 42 -12.54 1.57 -9.06
CA ASP A 42 -13.21 2.75 -8.56
C ASP A 42 -12.92 3.03 -7.07
N SER A 43 -12.00 2.26 -6.43
CA SER A 43 -11.77 2.37 -4.99
C SER A 43 -10.33 2.09 -4.56
N VAL A 44 -9.90 2.85 -3.56
CA VAL A 44 -8.53 2.80 -3.01
C VAL A 44 -8.59 2.59 -1.52
N LEU A 45 -7.77 1.67 -1.01
CA LEU A 45 -7.49 1.54 0.41
C LEU A 45 -6.21 2.32 0.74
N THR A 46 -6.22 3.05 1.85
CA THR A 46 -5.07 3.81 2.36
C THR A 46 -5.11 3.87 3.89
N ALA A 47 -4.13 4.51 4.50
CA ALA A 47 -4.10 4.67 5.94
C ALA A 47 -5.13 5.71 6.40
N ALA A 48 -5.86 5.45 7.49
CA ALA A 48 -6.88 6.37 8.00
C ALA A 48 -6.27 7.70 8.47
N HIS A 49 -5.07 7.66 9.05
CA HIS A 49 -4.34 8.86 9.47
C HIS A 49 -3.87 9.73 8.29
N ALA A 50 -3.82 9.19 7.07
CA ALA A 50 -3.46 9.95 5.88
C ALA A 50 -4.55 10.94 5.45
N ILE A 51 -5.81 10.68 5.85
CA ILE A 51 -6.96 11.53 5.52
C ILE A 51 -7.25 12.46 6.70
N ARG A 52 -6.73 13.69 6.62
CA ARG A 52 -6.97 14.74 7.64
C ARG A 52 -8.08 15.70 7.25
N GLN A 53 -8.31 15.89 5.95
CA GLN A 53 -9.41 16.68 5.42
C GLN A 53 -10.28 15.78 4.55
N GLU A 54 -11.59 15.85 4.74
CA GLU A 54 -12.57 15.07 3.95
C GLU A 54 -12.98 15.80 2.67
N ILE A 55 -12.29 16.89 2.34
CA ILE A 55 -12.48 17.72 1.15
C ILE A 55 -11.22 17.65 0.28
N ASN A 56 -11.41 17.74 -1.04
CA ASN A 56 -10.33 17.81 -2.04
C ASN A 56 -9.31 16.66 -1.96
N ILE A 57 -9.77 15.43 -1.69
CA ILE A 57 -8.89 14.26 -1.68
C ILE A 57 -8.53 13.91 -3.13
N GLY A 58 -7.24 13.88 -3.43
CA GLY A 58 -6.72 13.48 -4.74
C GLY A 58 -6.05 12.12 -4.71
N VAL A 59 -6.27 11.31 -5.74
CA VAL A 59 -5.55 10.04 -5.97
C VAL A 59 -4.70 10.17 -7.22
N ILE A 60 -3.39 10.07 -7.05
CA ILE A 60 -2.39 10.26 -8.10
C ILE A 60 -1.84 8.90 -8.52
N PHE A 61 -1.86 8.61 -9.82
CA PHE A 61 -1.39 7.36 -10.40
C PHE A 61 -0.37 7.60 -11.51
N ALA A 62 -0.05 6.55 -12.28
CA ALA A 62 0.97 6.59 -13.32
C ALA A 62 0.80 7.79 -14.27
N ALA A 63 1.93 8.34 -14.73
CA ALA A 63 2.02 9.57 -15.51
C ALA A 63 1.55 10.85 -14.78
N GLY A 64 1.43 10.83 -13.44
CA GLY A 64 1.08 12.01 -12.65
C GLY A 64 -0.40 12.42 -12.77
N ARG A 65 -1.23 11.59 -13.41
CA ARG A 65 -2.67 11.79 -13.52
C ARG A 65 -3.28 11.72 -12.12
N SER A 66 -4.24 12.59 -11.86
CA SER A 66 -4.98 12.65 -10.60
C SER A 66 -6.48 12.48 -10.87
N VAL A 67 -7.15 11.76 -9.98
CA VAL A 67 -8.61 11.64 -9.94
C VAL A 67 -9.08 12.08 -8.56
N ALA A 68 -10.16 12.85 -8.54
CA ALA A 68 -10.81 13.25 -7.30
C ALA A 68 -11.44 12.04 -6.62
N ALA A 69 -11.40 12.04 -5.29
CA ALA A 69 -11.93 10.98 -4.48
C ALA A 69 -12.68 11.53 -3.26
N ARG A 70 -13.55 10.68 -2.71
CA ARG A 70 -14.28 10.95 -1.48
C ARG A 70 -14.08 9.82 -0.49
N LEU A 71 -14.02 10.17 0.79
CA LEU A 71 -13.97 9.19 1.87
C LEU A 71 -15.33 8.49 1.97
N ILE A 72 -15.34 7.15 1.86
CA ILE A 72 -16.54 6.33 2.09
C ILE A 72 -16.63 5.88 3.53
N GLY A 73 -15.48 5.56 4.14
CA GLY A 73 -15.41 5.12 5.52
C GLY A 73 -13.97 4.97 5.97
N ARG A 74 -13.78 4.96 7.28
CA ARG A 74 -12.49 4.65 7.91
C ARG A 74 -12.69 3.92 9.22
N ASP A 75 -11.80 2.97 9.48
CA ASP A 75 -11.65 2.34 10.77
C ASP A 75 -10.34 2.85 11.40
N ARG A 76 -10.47 3.63 12.47
CA ARG A 76 -9.32 4.15 13.20
C ARG A 76 -8.62 3.09 14.07
N GLY A 77 -9.29 1.97 14.38
CA GLY A 77 -8.70 0.88 15.14
C GLY A 77 -7.65 0.12 14.34
N THR A 78 -7.93 -0.13 13.05
CA THR A 78 -6.99 -0.75 12.10
C THR A 78 -6.18 0.26 11.28
N ASP A 79 -6.46 1.55 11.42
CA ASP A 79 -5.88 2.62 10.61
C ASP A 79 -6.11 2.46 9.10
N ILE A 80 -7.30 1.99 8.70
CA ILE A 80 -7.68 1.79 7.30
C ILE A 80 -8.74 2.80 6.87
N ALA A 81 -8.60 3.40 5.70
CA ALA A 81 -9.63 4.19 5.03
C ALA A 81 -9.93 3.66 3.63
N LEU A 82 -11.20 3.75 3.25
CA LEU A 82 -11.69 3.46 1.91
C LEU A 82 -12.08 4.76 1.21
N LEU A 83 -11.46 4.99 0.06
CA LEU A 83 -11.76 6.09 -0.84
C LEU A 83 -12.53 5.57 -2.06
N LYS A 84 -13.57 6.30 -2.46
CA LYS A 84 -14.25 6.11 -3.75
C LYS A 84 -13.72 7.15 -4.72
N LEU A 85 -13.32 6.70 -5.90
CA LEU A 85 -12.91 7.55 -7.00
C LEU A 85 -14.15 8.04 -7.76
N ASP A 86 -14.09 9.27 -8.27
CA ASP A 86 -15.16 9.84 -9.09
C ASP A 86 -15.27 9.18 -10.47
N GLN A 87 -14.23 8.46 -10.89
CA GLN A 87 -14.19 7.67 -12.11
C GLN A 87 -13.31 6.44 -11.95
N ASP A 88 -13.54 5.44 -12.78
CA ASP A 88 -12.67 4.28 -12.91
C ASP A 88 -11.27 4.69 -13.38
N ILE A 89 -10.26 4.02 -12.84
CA ILE A 89 -8.87 4.14 -13.29
C ILE A 89 -8.40 2.84 -13.97
N GLU A 90 -7.58 2.99 -15.00
CA GLU A 90 -6.94 1.87 -15.72
C GLU A 90 -5.72 1.35 -14.94
N MET A 91 -5.95 0.93 -13.70
CA MET A 91 -4.95 0.28 -12.85
C MET A 91 -5.41 -1.13 -12.49
N ARG A 92 -4.45 -1.98 -12.16
CA ARG A 92 -4.75 -3.35 -11.72
C ARG A 92 -5.09 -3.30 -10.23
N PRO A 93 -6.24 -3.88 -9.81
CA PRO A 93 -6.47 -4.13 -8.39
C PRO A 93 -5.39 -5.05 -7.82
N VAL A 94 -4.99 -4.79 -6.59
CA VAL A 94 -4.02 -5.63 -5.88
C VAL A 94 -4.58 -7.03 -5.68
N GLN A 95 -3.73 -8.03 -5.78
CA GLN A 95 -4.04 -9.40 -5.37
C GLN A 95 -3.45 -9.63 -3.97
N PHE A 96 -4.29 -10.07 -3.04
CA PHE A 96 -3.85 -10.39 -1.69
C PHE A 96 -3.23 -11.79 -1.66
N GLY A 97 -2.04 -11.90 -1.08
CA GLY A 97 -1.40 -13.18 -0.80
C GLY A 97 -1.95 -13.84 0.48
N SER A 98 -1.61 -15.11 0.68
CA SER A 98 -1.87 -15.81 1.95
C SER A 98 -0.81 -15.43 2.99
N THR A 99 -1.22 -15.29 4.24
CA THR A 99 -0.31 -15.02 5.37
C THR A 99 0.04 -16.29 6.17
N GLN A 100 -0.52 -17.44 5.79
CA GLN A 100 -0.41 -18.72 6.53
C GLN A 100 1.01 -19.30 6.53
N SER A 101 1.81 -18.98 5.50
CA SER A 101 3.15 -19.53 5.32
C SER A 101 4.28 -18.55 5.66
N LEU A 102 3.96 -17.37 6.19
CA LEU A 102 4.97 -16.36 6.50
C LEU A 102 5.91 -16.85 7.61
N ALA A 103 7.19 -16.55 7.47
CA ALA A 103 8.22 -16.82 8.47
C ALA A 103 9.05 -15.57 8.82
N VAL A 104 9.52 -15.49 10.07
CA VAL A 104 10.51 -14.49 10.47
C VAL A 104 11.80 -14.71 9.66
N GLY A 105 12.34 -13.62 9.11
CA GLY A 105 13.48 -13.65 8.18
C GLY A 105 13.08 -13.69 6.71
N GLU A 106 11.81 -13.88 6.36
CA GLU A 106 11.35 -13.75 4.98
C GLU A 106 11.60 -12.35 4.44
N PHE A 107 12.06 -12.29 3.19
CA PHE A 107 12.34 -11.06 2.50
C PHE A 107 11.04 -10.36 2.10
N THR A 108 10.98 -9.05 2.32
CA THR A 108 9.81 -8.22 1.95
C THR A 108 10.26 -6.96 1.23
N VAL A 109 9.36 -6.40 0.44
CA VAL A 109 9.58 -5.14 -0.27
C VAL A 109 8.39 -4.23 -0.01
N ALA A 110 8.65 -3.07 0.59
CA ALA A 110 7.65 -2.02 0.71
C ALA A 110 7.66 -1.20 -0.58
N VAL A 111 6.49 -1.00 -1.19
CA VAL A 111 6.34 -0.24 -2.43
C VAL A 111 5.35 0.90 -2.19
N ALA A 112 5.76 2.11 -2.58
CA ALA A 112 4.98 3.33 -2.42
C ALA A 112 5.01 4.16 -3.71
N ARG A 113 4.08 5.11 -3.82
CA ARG A 113 4.05 6.09 -4.90
C ARG A 113 4.12 7.51 -4.34
N THR A 114 5.01 8.31 -4.90
CA THR A 114 5.22 9.71 -4.51
C THR A 114 4.18 10.63 -5.15
N ARG A 115 4.08 11.87 -4.65
CA ARG A 115 3.23 12.93 -5.24
C ARG A 115 3.48 13.16 -6.74
N ARG A 116 4.72 12.96 -7.21
CA ARG A 116 5.08 13.11 -8.63
C ARG A 116 4.69 11.89 -9.48
N GLY A 117 4.07 10.88 -8.89
CA GLY A 117 3.72 9.64 -9.56
C GLY A 117 4.86 8.63 -9.67
N ASN A 118 6.04 8.89 -9.10
CA ASN A 118 7.16 7.93 -9.13
C ASN A 118 6.95 6.80 -8.12
N ILE A 119 7.30 5.56 -8.50
CA ILE A 119 7.41 4.43 -7.58
C ILE A 119 8.71 4.57 -6.78
N VAL A 120 8.62 4.29 -5.48
CA VAL A 120 9.76 4.13 -4.59
C VAL A 120 9.60 2.81 -3.84
N ALA A 121 10.71 2.16 -3.53
CA ALA A 121 10.70 0.88 -2.83
C ALA A 121 11.83 0.78 -1.80
N SER A 122 11.62 -0.02 -0.78
CA SER A 122 12.63 -0.43 0.18
C SER A 122 12.57 -1.94 0.44
N ALA A 123 13.74 -2.56 0.53
CA ALA A 123 13.89 -3.96 0.91
C ALA A 123 13.96 -4.09 2.44
N ARG A 124 13.30 -5.12 2.99
CA ARG A 124 13.17 -5.42 4.42
C ARG A 124 13.07 -6.93 4.65
N ILE A 125 12.94 -7.32 5.91
CA ILE A 125 12.59 -8.68 6.34
C ILE A 125 11.40 -8.65 7.29
N ILE A 126 10.72 -9.78 7.43
CA ILE A 126 9.79 -10.00 8.55
C ILE A 126 10.62 -10.16 9.83
N SER A 127 10.51 -9.21 10.75
CA SER A 127 11.22 -9.19 12.03
C SER A 127 10.41 -9.76 13.20
N GLY A 128 9.12 -10.06 12.98
CA GLY A 128 8.26 -10.66 13.99
C GLY A 128 6.92 -11.10 13.43
N LEU A 129 6.41 -12.21 13.98
CA LEU A 129 5.09 -12.74 13.71
C LEU A 129 4.44 -13.09 15.05
N MET A 130 3.18 -12.69 15.23
CA MET A 130 2.34 -13.16 16.33
C MET A 130 0.98 -13.56 15.77
N GLY A 131 0.29 -14.47 16.47
CA GLY A 131 -1.06 -14.88 16.11
C GLY A 131 -2.10 -13.79 16.36
N GLU A 132 -3.33 -14.20 16.61
CA GLU A 132 -4.42 -13.27 16.86
C GLU A 132 -4.10 -12.30 17.99
N TRP A 133 -4.43 -11.03 17.79
CA TRP A 133 -4.25 -9.98 18.79
C TRP A 133 -5.45 -9.05 18.83
N GLN A 134 -5.98 -8.83 20.03
CA GLN A 134 -7.05 -7.86 20.30
C GLN A 134 -6.49 -6.46 20.60
N MET A 135 -6.91 -5.47 19.81
CA MET A 135 -6.66 -4.04 20.05
C MET A 135 -7.97 -3.33 20.38
N ALA A 136 -8.22 -3.06 21.67
CA ALA A 136 -9.48 -2.48 22.15
C ALA A 136 -10.71 -3.22 21.58
N ARG A 137 -11.44 -2.61 20.64
CA ARG A 137 -12.64 -3.18 19.99
C ARG A 137 -12.35 -3.92 18.68
N THR A 138 -11.11 -3.92 18.21
CA THR A 138 -10.71 -4.53 16.94
C THR A 138 -9.94 -5.82 17.19
N ARG A 139 -10.31 -6.90 16.50
CA ARG A 139 -9.53 -8.14 16.45
C ARG A 139 -8.66 -8.15 15.22
N ILE A 140 -7.38 -8.48 15.39
CA ILE A 140 -6.42 -8.70 14.31
C ILE A 140 -6.12 -10.19 14.25
N ASP A 141 -6.26 -10.80 13.08
CA ASP A 141 -6.09 -12.26 12.94
C ASP A 141 -4.60 -12.68 13.00
N GLN A 142 -3.70 -11.79 12.60
CA GLN A 142 -2.25 -12.02 12.65
C GLN A 142 -1.48 -10.70 12.71
N PHE A 143 -0.50 -10.63 13.60
CA PHE A 143 0.43 -9.50 13.66
C PHE A 143 1.67 -9.81 12.84
N ILE A 144 1.97 -8.96 11.86
CA ILE A 144 3.16 -9.05 11.00
C ILE A 144 3.98 -7.79 11.19
N ARG A 145 5.23 -7.93 11.64
CA ARG A 145 6.17 -6.82 11.83
C ARG A 145 7.26 -6.88 10.77
N PRO A 146 7.26 -6.01 9.77
CA PRO A 146 8.46 -5.75 8.98
C PRO A 146 9.50 -5.01 9.83
N ASP A 147 10.78 -5.31 9.60
CA ASP A 147 11.88 -4.37 9.90
C ASP A 147 11.55 -3.04 9.19
N LEU A 148 11.50 -1.92 9.92
CA LEU A 148 11.19 -0.60 9.37
C LEU A 148 12.35 0.35 9.60
#